data_AF-A0A1T2XMD1-F1
#
_entry.id   AF-A0A1T2XMD1-F1
#
_cell.length_a   1.000
_cell.length_b   1.000
_cell.length_c   1.000
_cell.angle_alpha   90.00
_cell.angle_beta   90.00
_cell.angle_gamma   90.00
#
_symmetry.space_group_name_H-M   'P 1'
#
loop_
_entity.id
_entity.type
_entity.pdbx_description
1 polymer ?
#
loop_
_entity_poly.entity_id
_entity_poly.type
_entity_poly.pdbx_seq_one_letter_code
_entity_poly.pdbx_strand_id
1 'polypeptide(L)'
;MCPSTISSIQAQSQTESLRITPYNQDIWVETQQYVVAPPEDVIGLWISLNQSIVRVVSNLPAASLSRDCQLPDGTRVTLEWLIQDYVEHMEHHLEQIFADVA
;
A
#
# COMPACT_ATOMS: atom_id res chain seq x y z
N MET A 1 1.16 -2.38 7.98
CA MET A 1 1.39 -1.41 6.88
C MET A 1 1.77 -2.19 5.63
N CYS A 2 1.15 -1.91 4.49
CA CYS A 2 1.26 -2.69 3.25
C CYS A 2 2.46 -2.24 2.38
N PRO A 3 3.09 -3.08 1.54
CA PRO A 3 4.27 -2.73 0.71
C PRO A 3 3.99 -1.77 -0.45
N SER A 4 2.78 -1.19 -0.52
CA SER A 4 2.24 -0.43 -1.65
C SER A 4 3.19 0.66 -2.17
N THR A 5 3.92 1.34 -1.27
CA THR A 5 4.86 2.42 -1.63
C THR A 5 5.99 1.96 -2.55
N ILE A 6 6.53 0.75 -2.34
CA ILE A 6 7.66 0.23 -3.12
C ILE A 6 7.20 -0.07 -4.55
N SER A 7 6.02 -0.68 -4.68
CA SER A 7 5.41 -0.99 -5.97
C SER A 7 5.12 0.28 -6.79
N SER A 8 4.61 1.35 -6.17
CA SER A 8 4.32 2.62 -6.88
C SER A 8 5.58 3.35 -7.37
N ILE A 9 6.72 3.22 -6.68
CA ILE A 9 8.00 3.80 -7.13
C ILE A 9 8.57 3.00 -8.31
N GLN A 10 8.56 1.67 -8.22
CA GLN A 10 8.98 0.80 -9.32
C GLN A 10 8.14 1.03 -10.58
N ALA A 11 6.85 1.31 -10.39
CA ALA A 11 5.91 1.62 -11.46
C ALA A 11 6.23 2.89 -12.23
N GLN A 12 7.19 3.73 -11.80
CA GLN A 12 7.60 4.92 -12.55
C GLN A 12 8.85 4.71 -13.38
N SER A 13 9.78 3.87 -12.90
CA SER A 13 11.11 3.73 -13.48
C SER A 13 11.28 2.51 -14.37
N GLN A 14 10.43 1.49 -14.22
CA GLN A 14 10.54 0.25 -14.99
C GLN A 14 9.66 0.28 -16.24
N THR A 15 10.11 -0.37 -17.30
CA THR A 15 9.37 -0.55 -18.56
C THR A 15 8.60 -1.87 -18.61
N GLU A 16 8.93 -2.82 -17.74
CA GLU A 16 8.29 -4.14 -17.67
C GLU A 16 7.04 -4.13 -16.79
N SER A 17 6.20 -5.16 -16.95
CA SER A 17 5.01 -5.37 -16.12
C SER A 17 5.40 -5.58 -14.65
N LEU A 18 4.66 -4.93 -13.75
CA LEU A 18 5.00 -4.89 -12.34
C LEU A 18 4.46 -6.12 -11.61
N ARG A 19 5.33 -6.96 -11.06
CA ARG A 19 4.91 -8.15 -10.32
C ARG A 19 4.80 -7.83 -8.84
N ILE A 20 3.60 -7.99 -8.29
CA ILE A 20 3.35 -7.86 -6.87
C ILE A 20 3.87 -9.11 -6.16
N THR A 21 4.83 -8.91 -5.25
CA THR A 21 5.41 -10.01 -4.49
C THR A 21 4.60 -10.22 -3.22
N PRO A 22 4.16 -11.46 -2.92
CA PRO A 22 3.48 -11.75 -1.67
C PRO A 22 4.44 -11.57 -0.49
N TYR A 23 3.90 -11.25 0.67
CA TYR A 23 4.65 -11.13 1.92
C TYR A 23 3.84 -11.75 3.06
N ASN A 24 4.53 -12.20 4.10
CA ASN A 24 3.87 -12.72 5.30
C ASN A 24 3.48 -11.54 6.21
N GLN A 25 2.17 -11.25 6.25
CA GLN A 25 1.63 -10.10 6.98
C GLN A 25 1.88 -10.21 8.49
N ASP A 26 1.63 -11.39 9.06
CA ASP A 26 1.76 -11.65 10.51
C ASP A 26 3.19 -11.48 10.97
N ILE A 27 4.14 -12.12 10.28
CA ILE A 27 5.58 -12.00 10.60
C ILE A 27 6.03 -10.54 10.50
N TRP A 28 5.52 -9.78 9.53
CA TRP A 28 5.94 -8.40 9.36
C TRP A 28 5.44 -7.49 10.48
N VAL A 29 4.19 -7.68 10.91
CA VAL A 29 3.61 -6.97 12.07
C VAL A 29 4.35 -7.34 13.34
N GLU A 30 4.61 -8.62 13.57
CA GLU A 30 5.34 -9.11 14.75
C GLU A 30 6.76 -8.54 14.80
N THR A 31 7.50 -8.59 13.69
CA THR A 31 8.90 -8.13 13.64
C THR A 31 9.05 -6.64 13.92
N GLN A 32 8.05 -5.84 13.54
CA GLN A 32 8.05 -4.39 13.78
C GLN A 32 7.69 -4.00 15.23
N GLN A 33 7.23 -4.96 16.04
CA GLN A 33 6.97 -4.76 17.48
C GLN A 33 5.98 -3.61 17.78
N TYR A 34 4.99 -3.39 16.89
CA TYR A 34 4.02 -2.29 17.05
C TYR A 34 3.23 -2.33 18.37
N VAL A 35 3.02 -3.54 18.93
CA VAL A 35 2.27 -3.73 20.20
C VAL A 35 2.98 -3.08 21.39
N VAL A 36 4.31 -3.01 21.37
CA VAL A 36 5.11 -2.44 22.48
C VAL A 36 5.65 -1.05 22.16
N ALA A 37 5.49 -0.58 20.93
CA ALA A 37 5.88 0.76 20.52
C ALA A 37 4.90 1.81 21.07
N PRO A 38 5.35 3.04 21.35
CA PRO A 38 4.45 4.16 21.65
C PRO A 38 3.44 4.35 20.50
N PRO A 39 2.12 4.47 20.78
CA PRO A 39 1.11 4.62 19.74
C PRO A 39 1.38 5.81 18.80
N GLU A 40 1.91 6.91 19.33
CA GLU A 40 2.29 8.10 18.58
C GLU A 40 3.37 7.83 17.52
N ASP A 41 4.31 6.92 17.79
CA ASP A 41 5.36 6.54 16.84
C ASP A 41 4.76 5.72 15.69
N VAL A 42 3.86 4.79 16.02
CA VAL A 42 3.16 3.96 15.02
C VAL A 42 2.28 4.82 14.12
N ILE A 43 1.51 5.74 14.72
CA ILE A 43 0.66 6.68 13.98
C ILE A 43 1.51 7.64 13.15
N GLY A 44 2.59 8.18 13.70
CA GLY A 44 3.51 9.08 13.00
C GLY A 44 4.17 8.42 11.79
N LEU A 45 4.59 7.16 11.93
CA LEU A 45 5.08 6.34 10.82
C LEU A 45 3.99 6.14 9.76
N TRP A 46 2.77 5.78 10.19
CA TRP A 46 1.64 5.56 9.29
C TRP A 46 1.31 6.81 8.45
N ILE A 47 1.25 7.98 9.09
CA ILE A 47 1.01 9.27 8.43
C ILE A 47 2.13 9.55 7.41
N SER A 48 3.39 9.41 7.83
CA SER A 48 4.54 9.77 6.99
C SER A 48 4.62 8.92 5.72
N LEU A 49 4.34 7.62 5.84
CA LEU A 49 4.32 6.70 4.71
C LEU A 49 3.15 7.00 3.77
N ASN A 50 1.95 7.25 4.29
CA ASN A 50 0.79 7.61 3.46
C ASN A 50 1.01 8.93 2.71
N GLN A 51 1.58 9.94 3.36
CA GLN A 51 1.97 11.17 2.69
C GLN A 51 3.00 10.92 1.57
N SER A 52 3.90 9.96 1.77
CA SER A 52 4.84 9.55 0.72
C SER A 52 4.14 8.89 -0.46
N ILE A 53 3.18 8.00 -0.22
CA ILE A 53 2.35 7.38 -1.26
C ILE A 53 1.60 8.45 -2.05
N VAL A 54 0.96 9.40 -1.36
CA VAL A 54 0.25 10.52 -2.01
C VAL A 54 1.19 11.29 -2.92
N ARG A 55 2.39 11.69 -2.46
CA ARG A 55 3.36 12.38 -3.31
C ARG A 55 3.74 11.58 -4.56
N VAL A 56 3.93 10.27 -4.42
CA VAL A 56 4.28 9.38 -5.53
C VAL A 56 3.12 9.30 -6.52
N VAL A 57 1.91 9.01 -6.05
CA VAL A 57 0.70 8.85 -6.88
C VAL A 57 0.32 10.16 -7.57
N SER A 58 0.34 11.29 -6.86
CA SER A 58 0.00 12.61 -7.42
C SER A 58 0.96 13.07 -8.53
N ASN A 59 2.18 12.51 -8.58
CA ASN A 59 3.17 12.83 -9.62
C ASN A 59 3.26 11.74 -10.70
N LEU A 60 2.41 10.72 -10.68
CA LEU A 60 2.40 9.70 -11.73
C LEU A 60 2.00 10.32 -13.08
N PRO A 61 2.75 10.08 -14.17
CA PRO A 61 2.26 10.39 -15.51
C PRO A 61 0.97 9.60 -15.77
N ALA A 62 -0.04 10.24 -16.34
CA ALA A 62 -1.35 9.60 -16.60
C ALA A 62 -1.24 8.28 -17.39
N ALA A 63 -0.29 8.20 -18.34
CA ALA A 63 -0.02 6.98 -19.10
C ALA A 63 0.50 5.80 -18.25
N SER A 64 0.96 6.06 -17.02
CA SER A 64 1.42 5.02 -16.09
C SER A 64 0.26 4.30 -15.39
N LEU A 65 -0.92 4.93 -15.31
CA LEU A 65 -2.10 4.35 -14.65
C LEU A 65 -2.59 3.07 -15.34
N SER A 66 -2.42 2.98 -16.65
CA SER A 66 -2.78 1.80 -17.45
C SER A 66 -1.69 0.72 -17.48
N ARG A 67 -0.64 0.81 -16.66
CA ARG A 67 0.43 -0.21 -16.63
C ARG A 67 -0.09 -1.53 -16.08
N ASP A 68 0.24 -2.61 -16.78
CA ASP A 68 -0.05 -3.99 -16.36
C ASP A 68 0.72 -4.35 -15.09
N CYS A 69 -0.02 -4.74 -14.07
CA CYS A 69 0.48 -5.31 -12.84
C CYS A 69 -0.01 -6.76 -12.71
N GLN A 70 0.86 -7.65 -12.26
CA GLN A 70 0.53 -9.06 -12.02
C GLN A 70 0.49 -9.32 -10.51
N LEU A 71 -0.67 -9.77 -10.03
CA LEU A 71 -0.90 -10.20 -8.65
C LEU A 71 -0.26 -11.57 -8.37
N PRO A 72 -0.08 -11.96 -7.10
CA PRO A 72 0.54 -13.24 -6.74
C PRO A 72 -0.20 -14.48 -7.26
N ASP A 73 -1.52 -14.39 -7.44
CA ASP A 73 -2.37 -15.45 -8.00
C ASP A 73 -2.30 -15.53 -9.55
N GLY A 74 -1.53 -14.64 -10.18
CA GLY A 74 -1.39 -14.52 -11.62
C GLY A 74 -2.38 -13.57 -12.29
N THR A 75 -3.36 -13.05 -11.55
CA THR A 75 -4.34 -12.07 -12.03
C THR A 75 -3.65 -10.81 -12.53
N ARG A 76 -4.10 -10.26 -13.66
CA ARG A 76 -3.59 -9.00 -14.21
C ARG A 76 -4.55 -7.86 -13.92
N VAL A 77 -4.03 -6.79 -13.37
CA VAL A 77 -4.75 -5.56 -13.02
C VAL A 77 -3.96 -4.35 -13.50
N THR A 78 -4.59 -3.17 -13.53
CA THR A 78 -3.89 -1.92 -13.83
C THR A 78 -3.27 -1.33 -12.57
N LEU A 79 -2.30 -0.42 -12.73
CA LEU A 79 -1.78 0.38 -11.62
C LEU A 79 -2.89 1.22 -10.97
N GLU A 80 -3.82 1.77 -11.77
CA GLU A 80 -5.00 2.47 -11.26
C GLU A 80 -5.84 1.60 -10.34
N TRP A 81 -6.11 0.36 -10.75
CA TRP A 81 -6.85 -0.60 -9.94
C TRP A 81 -6.15 -0.86 -8.59
N LEU A 82 -4.83 -1.03 -8.59
CA LEU A 82 -4.05 -1.22 -7.35
C LEU A 82 -4.10 -0.01 -6.42
N ILE A 83 -4.08 1.20 -6.97
CA ILE A 83 -4.17 2.43 -6.17
C ILE A 83 -5.55 2.52 -5.52
N GLN A 84 -6.61 2.21 -6.27
CA GLN A 84 -7.98 2.23 -5.76
C GLN A 84 -8.20 1.14 -4.70
N ASP A 85 -7.77 -0.09 -4.97
CA ASP A 85 -7.83 -1.22 -4.02
C ASP A 85 -7.12 -0.88 -2.70
N TYR A 86 -5.97 -0.20 -2.77
CA TYR A 86 -5.27 0.26 -1.57
C TYR A 86 -6.11 1.24 -0.72
N VAL A 87 -6.83 2.17 -1.35
CA VAL A 87 -7.66 3.14 -0.64
C VAL A 87 -8.87 2.44 0.00
N GLU A 88 -9.57 1.61 -0.75
CA GLU A 88 -10.73 0.84 -0.26
C GLU A 88 -10.34 -0.09 0.90
N HIS A 89 -9.20 -0.77 0.79
CA HIS A 89 -8.67 -1.62 1.84
C HIS A 89 -8.32 -0.84 3.11
N MET A 90 -7.79 0.38 2.96
CA MET A 90 -7.49 1.25 4.10
C MET A 90 -8.76 1.75 4.78
N GLU A 91 -9.78 2.15 4.01
CA GLU A 91 -11.09 2.54 4.53
C GLU A 91 -11.73 1.39 5.32
N HIS A 92 -11.70 0.17 4.77
CA HIS A 92 -12.19 -1.03 5.46
C HIS A 92 -11.51 -1.25 6.83
N HIS A 93 -10.19 -1.07 6.92
CA HIS A 93 -9.48 -1.20 8.19
C HIS A 93 -9.78 -0.06 9.18
N LEU A 94 -9.97 1.17 8.69
CA LEU A 94 -10.39 2.27 9.54
C LEU A 94 -11.79 2.02 10.10
N GLU A 95 -12.71 1.53 9.28
CA GLU A 95 -14.04 1.10 9.72
C GLU A 95 -13.94 0.03 10.81
N GLN A 96 -13.09 -1.00 10.65
CA GLN A 96 -12.88 -2.02 11.70
C GLN A 96 -12.40 -1.41 13.02
N ILE A 97 -11.47 -0.45 12.99
CA ILE A 97 -10.94 0.20 14.19
C ILE A 97 -12.01 1.03 14.91
N PHE A 98 -12.85 1.74 14.15
CA PHE A 98 -13.84 2.65 14.72
C PHE A 98 -15.20 1.99 14.96
N ALA A 99 -15.49 0.85 14.35
CA ALA A 99 -16.75 0.12 14.53
C ALA A 99 -16.93 -0.38 15.98
N ASP A 100 -15.85 -0.67 16.69
CA ASP A 100 -15.89 -1.09 18.10
C ASP A 100 -16.05 0.08 19.09
N VAL A 101 -16.15 1.33 18.61
CA VAL A 101 -16.30 2.55 19.42
C VAL A 101 -17.73 3.12 19.34
N ALA A 102 -18.66 2.41 18.70
CA ALA A 102 -20.06 2.80 18.52
C ALA A 102 -21.01 2.20 19.58
#